data_AF-A0A7R6WXU2-F1
#
_entry.id   AF-A0A7R6WXU2-F1
#
_cell.length_a   1.000
_cell.length_b   1.000
_cell.length_c   1.000
_cell.angle_alpha   90.00
_cell.angle_beta   90.00
_cell.angle_gamma   90.00
#
_symmetry.space_group_name_H-M   'P 1'
#
loop_
_entity.id
_entity.type
_entity.pdbx_description
1 polymer ?
#
loop_
_entity_poly.entity_id
_entity_poly.type
_entity_poly.pdbx_seq_one_letter_code
_entity_poly.pdbx_strand_id
1 'polypeptide(L)'
;MRAAATIKRTHLELGGKAPVIVYNDADLEAVVQSIRTFGFYNAGQDCTAPRRIYVQDGAYENFVTDLTAAVSTIRYNQADDTSNGAPTGPSRKFR
;
A
#
# COMPACT_ATOMS: atom_id res chain seq x y z
N MET A 1 17.68 8.49 26.31
CA MET A 1 18.78 7.49 26.27
C MET A 1 19.59 7.67 24.98
N ARG A 2 20.92 7.73 25.03
CA ARG A 2 21.79 7.79 23.84
C ARG A 2 22.52 6.45 23.65
N ALA A 3 22.19 5.70 22.59
CA ALA A 3 22.79 4.38 22.32
C ALA A 3 24.31 4.46 22.07
N ALA A 4 24.77 5.51 21.38
CA ALA A 4 26.17 5.74 21.05
C ALA A 4 27.08 5.89 22.29
N ALA A 5 26.63 6.61 23.32
CA ALA A 5 27.45 6.91 24.50
C ALA A 5 27.77 5.68 25.38
N THR A 6 27.03 4.57 25.19
CA THR A 6 27.20 3.35 25.99
C THR A 6 27.31 2.10 25.11
N ILE A 7 27.54 2.27 23.81
CA ILE A 7 27.76 1.20 22.82
C ILE A 7 26.69 0.10 22.94
N LYS A 8 25.42 0.50 22.98
CA LYS A 8 24.32 -0.47 23.05
C LYS A 8 24.16 -1.17 21.71
N ARG A 9 23.84 -2.47 21.74
CA ARG A 9 23.37 -3.20 20.57
C ARG A 9 22.08 -2.56 20.06
N THR A 10 21.97 -2.36 18.75
CA THR A 10 20.80 -1.78 18.09
C THR A 10 20.24 -2.73 17.04
N HIS A 11 18.92 -2.76 16.91
CA HIS A 11 18.18 -3.39 15.82
C HIS A 11 17.21 -2.34 15.29
N LEU A 12 17.26 -2.04 13.99
CA LEU A 12 16.61 -0.85 13.41
C LEU A 12 15.84 -1.22 12.14
N GLU A 13 14.57 -0.85 12.12
CA GLU A 13 13.69 -0.89 10.94
C GLU A 13 13.22 0.54 10.66
N LEU A 14 13.82 1.19 9.65
CA LEU A 14 13.74 2.65 9.44
C LEU A 14 12.78 3.04 8.30
N GLY A 15 11.86 2.14 7.96
CA GLY A 15 10.92 2.31 6.86
C GLY A 15 11.48 1.84 5.51
N GLY A 16 10.66 1.99 4.48
CA GLY A 16 10.96 1.51 3.14
C GLY A 16 10.20 2.26 2.05
N LYS A 17 10.62 2.02 0.81
CA LYS A 17 9.92 2.48 -0.40
C LYS A 17 9.89 1.35 -1.42
N ALA A 18 9.15 0.29 -1.08
CA ALA A 18 9.11 -0.94 -1.86
C ALA A 18 8.72 -0.66 -3.33
N PRO A 19 9.59 -1.00 -4.29
CA PRO A 19 9.27 -0.91 -5.71
C PRO A 19 8.41 -2.11 -6.14
N VAL A 20 7.46 -1.86 -7.03
CA VAL A 20 6.77 -2.90 -7.81
C VAL A 20 7.16 -2.72 -9.26
N ILE A 21 7.62 -3.77 -9.91
CA ILE A 21 8.04 -3.76 -11.31
C ILE A 21 7.07 -4.67 -12.08
N VAL A 22 6.34 -4.10 -13.03
CA VAL A 22 5.30 -4.76 -13.82
C VAL A 22 5.76 -4.82 -15.27
N TYR A 23 5.97 -6.04 -15.77
CA TYR A 23 6.31 -6.29 -17.17
C TYR A 23 5.04 -6.44 -18.03
N ASN A 24 5.19 -6.36 -19.35
CA ASN A 24 4.09 -6.49 -20.30
C ASN A 24 3.39 -7.86 -20.26
N ASP A 25 4.07 -8.90 -19.77
CA ASP A 25 3.57 -10.27 -19.63
C ASP A 25 3.06 -10.59 -18.23
N ALA A 26 3.00 -9.60 -17.33
CA ALA A 26 2.46 -9.77 -16.00
C ALA A 26 0.94 -9.97 -16.04
N ASP A 27 0.43 -10.77 -15.10
CA ASP A 27 -1.00 -10.84 -14.80
C ASP A 27 -1.46 -9.51 -14.18
N LEU A 28 -2.02 -8.62 -15.00
CA LEU A 28 -2.43 -7.27 -14.58
C LEU A 28 -3.55 -7.30 -13.55
N GLU A 29 -4.50 -8.24 -13.65
CA GLU A 29 -5.59 -8.35 -12.68
C GLU A 29 -5.04 -8.68 -11.29
N ALA A 30 -4.17 -9.70 -11.20
CA ALA A 30 -3.55 -10.10 -9.95
C ALA A 30 -2.70 -8.96 -9.35
N VAL A 31 -1.94 -8.25 -10.18
CA VAL A 31 -1.12 -7.11 -9.74
C VAL A 31 -2.00 -5.97 -9.23
N VAL A 32 -3.06 -5.59 -9.96
CA VAL A 32 -3.99 -4.52 -9.56
C VAL A 32 -4.67 -4.83 -8.24
N GLN A 33 -5.20 -6.05 -8.05
CA GLN A 33 -5.85 -6.44 -6.79
C GLN A 33 -4.87 -6.47 -5.62
N SER A 34 -3.63 -6.91 -5.87
CA SER A 34 -2.56 -6.89 -4.88
C SER A 34 -2.22 -5.46 -4.45
N ILE A 35 -2.01 -4.55 -5.40
CA ILE A 35 -1.67 -3.15 -5.10
C ILE A 35 -2.85 -2.43 -4.43
N ARG A 36 -4.08 -2.66 -4.87
CA ARG A 36 -5.29 -2.14 -4.22
C ARG A 36 -5.33 -2.54 -2.74
N THR A 37 -4.96 -3.77 -2.42
CA THR A 37 -4.98 -4.28 -1.05
C THR A 37 -3.79 -3.76 -0.25
N PHE A 38 -2.56 -4.07 -0.67
CA PHE A 38 -1.35 -3.81 0.13
C PHE A 38 -0.86 -2.36 0.05
N GLY A 39 -1.16 -1.65 -1.04
CA GLY A 39 -0.79 -0.24 -1.20
C GLY A 39 -1.59 0.70 -0.29
N PHE A 40 -2.82 0.30 0.05
CA PHE A 40 -3.75 1.11 0.83
C PHE A 40 -4.09 0.50 2.20
N TYR A 41 -3.61 -0.72 2.48
CA TYR A 41 -3.68 -1.34 3.80
C TYR A 41 -3.10 -0.41 4.87
N ASN A 42 -3.79 -0.27 6.01
CA ASN A 42 -3.43 0.67 7.08
C ASN A 42 -3.25 2.11 6.57
N ALA A 43 -4.01 2.51 5.54
CA ALA A 43 -3.83 3.77 4.81
C ALA A 43 -2.39 3.99 4.27
N GLY A 44 -1.70 2.90 3.90
CA GLY A 44 -0.31 2.93 3.41
C GLY A 44 0.75 3.11 4.51
N GLN A 45 0.35 3.08 5.79
CA GLN A 45 1.26 3.17 6.95
C GLN A 45 1.91 1.80 7.23
N ASP A 46 2.60 1.27 6.23
CA ASP A 46 3.26 -0.03 6.27
C ASP A 46 4.62 0.09 5.58
N CYS A 47 5.72 -0.28 6.26
CA CYS A 47 7.09 -0.14 5.72
C CYS A 47 7.31 -0.84 4.37
N THR A 48 6.52 -1.87 4.08
CA THR A 48 6.56 -2.68 2.85
C THR A 48 5.53 -2.27 1.80
N ALA A 49 4.66 -1.29 2.08
CA ALA A 49 3.61 -0.89 1.15
C ALA A 49 4.16 -0.56 -0.26
N PRO A 50 3.54 -1.09 -1.33
CA PRO A 50 3.92 -0.84 -2.72
C PRO A 50 3.65 0.62 -3.08
N ARG A 51 4.66 1.47 -2.91
CA ARG A 51 4.55 2.94 -3.01
C ARG A 51 5.32 3.54 -4.17
N ARG A 52 5.93 2.70 -5.01
CA ARG A 52 6.63 3.09 -6.23
C ARG A 52 6.46 2.00 -7.28
N ILE A 53 5.60 2.24 -8.26
CA ILE A 53 5.24 1.23 -9.25
C ILE A 53 5.85 1.65 -10.59
N TYR A 54 6.66 0.78 -11.17
CA TYR A 54 7.22 0.90 -12.50
C TYR A 54 6.51 -0.10 -13.40
N VAL A 55 5.92 0.40 -14.48
CA VAL A 55 5.16 -0.43 -15.42
C VAL A 55 5.80 -0.27 -16.78
N GLN A 56 6.03 -1.39 -17.46
CA GLN A 56 6.53 -1.39 -18.82
C GLN A 56 5.50 -0.76 -19.76
N ASP A 57 5.99 0.01 -20.73
CA ASP A 57 5.20 0.91 -21.58
C ASP A 57 3.94 0.25 -22.20
N GLY A 58 4.06 -1.00 -22.65
CA GLY A 58 2.96 -1.73 -23.29
C GLY A 58 1.78 -2.08 -22.38
N ALA A 59 1.99 -2.10 -21.06
CA ALA A 59 0.95 -2.37 -20.06
C ALA A 59 0.49 -1.12 -19.30
N TYR A 60 1.14 0.03 -19.49
CA TYR A 60 0.98 1.20 -18.63
C TYR A 60 -0.46 1.73 -18.61
N GLU A 61 -1.05 2.01 -19.77
CA GLU A 61 -2.39 2.62 -19.85
C GLU A 61 -3.50 1.73 -19.27
N ASN A 62 -3.44 0.43 -19.58
CA ASN A 62 -4.37 -0.56 -19.03
C ASN A 62 -4.20 -0.67 -17.51
N PHE A 63 -2.96 -0.77 -17.04
CA PHE A 63 -2.66 -0.84 -15.62
C PHE A 63 -3.18 0.39 -14.85
N VAL A 64 -2.94 1.61 -15.36
CA VAL A 64 -3.40 2.85 -14.70
C VAL A 64 -4.92 2.91 -14.65
N THR A 65 -5.58 2.54 -15.74
CA THR A 65 -7.05 2.49 -15.84
C THR A 65 -7.63 1.50 -14.82
N ASP A 66 -7.13 0.27 -14.83
CA ASP A 66 -7.64 -0.81 -13.97
C ASP A 66 -7.35 -0.54 -12.49
N LEU A 67 -6.14 -0.05 -12.17
CA LEU A 67 -5.79 0.31 -10.80
C LEU A 67 -6.67 1.45 -10.29
N THR A 68 -6.92 2.48 -11.10
CA THR A 68 -7.78 3.60 -10.72
C THR A 68 -9.21 3.13 -10.45
N ALA A 69 -9.77 2.31 -11.35
CA ALA A 69 -11.09 1.73 -11.17
C ALA A 69 -11.16 0.89 -9.89
N ALA A 70 -10.18 0.01 -9.66
CA ALA A 70 -10.14 -0.86 -8.50
C ALA A 70 -10.01 -0.07 -7.18
N VAL A 71 -9.13 0.92 -7.11
CA VAL A 71 -8.91 1.77 -5.92
C VAL A 71 -10.13 2.64 -5.62
N SER A 72 -10.86 3.12 -6.62
CA SER A 72 -12.07 3.95 -6.44
C SER A 72 -13.19 3.25 -5.65
N THR A 73 -13.16 1.92 -5.58
CA THR A 73 -14.13 1.11 -4.84
C THR A 73 -13.84 1.00 -3.35
N ILE A 74 -12.66 1.42 -2.88
CA ILE A 74 -12.27 1.31 -1.48
C ILE A 74 -13.20 2.17 -0.62
N ARG A 75 -13.93 1.52 0.29
CA ARG A 75 -14.79 2.19 1.28
C ARG A 75 -13.98 2.52 2.52
N TYR A 76 -14.14 3.72 3.03
CA TYR A 76 -13.53 4.16 4.28
C TYR A 76 -14.50 5.07 5.03
N ASN A 77 -14.24 5.29 6.31
CA ASN A 77 -15.03 6.19 7.17
C ASN A 77 -16.53 5.83 7.22
N GLN A 78 -16.88 4.55 7.16
CA GLN A 78 -18.24 4.08 7.39
C GLN A 78 -18.54 3.98 8.90
N ALA A 79 -19.83 4.06 9.26
CA ALA A 79 -20.26 3.91 10.66
C ALA A 79 -20.13 2.45 11.14
N ASP A 80 -20.45 1.51 10.26
CA ASP A 80 -20.14 0.09 10.45
C ASP A 80 -18.70 -0.17 10.00
N ASP A 81 -17.82 -0.42 10.96
CA ASP A 81 -16.41 -0.69 10.68
C ASP A 81 -16.18 -1.91 9.79
N THR A 82 -17.10 -2.89 9.80
CA THR A 82 -16.98 -4.10 8.97
C THR A 82 -17.20 -3.82 7.48
N SER A 83 -17.79 -2.67 7.14
CA SER A 83 -18.05 -2.24 5.78
C SER A 83 -16.91 -1.40 5.17
N ASN A 84 -15.88 -1.05 5.95
CA ASN A 84 -14.68 -0.42 5.43
C ASN A 84 -13.83 -1.47 4.67
N GLY A 85 -13.24 -1.05 3.55
CA GLY A 85 -12.24 -1.84 2.84
C GLY A 85 -10.96 -2.01 3.67
N ALA A 86 -10.02 -2.84 3.17
CA ALA A 86 -8.74 -3.17 3.81
C ALA A 86 -8.24 -2.05 4.73
N PRO A 87 -8.02 -2.31 6.03
CA PRO A 87 -8.19 -1.36 7.14
C PRO A 87 -7.71 0.05 6.78
N THR A 88 -8.63 0.85 6.24
CA THR A 88 -8.33 2.18 5.73
C THR A 88 -8.56 3.19 6.83
N GLY A 89 -7.50 3.55 7.56
CA GLY A 89 -7.48 4.72 8.45
C GLY A 89 -8.46 4.68 9.63
N PRO A 90 -8.51 5.76 10.43
CA PRO A 90 -9.26 5.76 11.68
C PRO A 90 -10.77 5.61 11.43
N SER A 91 -11.39 4.71 12.19
CA SER A 91 -12.84 4.56 12.21
C SER A 91 -13.52 5.80 12.74
N ARG A 92 -14.77 6.01 12.31
CA ARG A 92 -15.61 7.15 12.72
C ARG A 92 -15.95 7.12 14.23
N LYS A 93 -15.52 6.08 14.96
CA LYS A 93 -15.71 5.89 16.41
C LYS A 93 -14.97 6.88 17.31
N PHE A 94 -14.03 7.67 16.77
CA PHE A 94 -13.26 8.67 17.53
C PHE A 94 -13.84 10.10 17.48
N ARG A 95 -15.15 10.25 17.22
CA ARG A 95 -15.84 11.55 17.23
C ARG A 95 -16.91 11.61 18.30
#